data_AF-A0A5N1GEY8-F1
#
_entry.id   AF-A0A5N1GEY8-F1
#
_cell.length_a   1.000
_cell.length_b   1.000
_cell.length_c   1.000
_cell.angle_alpha   90.00
_cell.angle_beta   90.00
_cell.angle_gamma   90.00
#
_symmetry.space_group_name_H-M   'P 1'
#
loop_
_entity.id
_entity.type
_entity.pdbx_description
1 polymer ?
#
loop_
_entity_poly.entity_id
_entity_poly.type
_entity_poly.pdbx_seq_one_letter_code
_entity_poly.pdbx_strand_id
1 'polypeptide(L)'
;MGKKNYEGPVRLSDLSAGKERSTAKKKPSQEKTRTNASSQAEDLVQAAQKLKAKKAVAKEAETASFKRQDKDQEANLSGEITKIEVQKRRKNRFNIYLDQSYAFPVSEAILVKFALAKGQFLGGERVEEIQAAEAAAQAYQTAVNYLSHQLRSEKEVRQRLQRDDWSEAVIDQTIQRLKELRLVDDLVYGQSYTRTAMKLQKKGPAQIQRKLKEKGLTETIIQQALEEYDEKTAQENIEDLAAKRLKQQMRKYAQRDSEQRTVRYLMQKGFASEAAKQAVKEASRSLTDDQLEQDKLDQQGRKYWRKYRRLEPKDRYFKVKQQLYRRGFEGDAIKHWLDQAMEKEEG
;
A
#
# COMPACT_ATOMS: atom_id res chain seq x y z
N MET A 1 54.78 -21.20 -27.88
CA MET A 1 54.73 -19.78 -27.48
C MET A 1 53.53 -19.60 -26.54
N GLY A 2 53.83 -19.41 -25.26
CA GLY A 2 52.92 -19.67 -24.13
C GLY A 2 51.92 -18.55 -23.81
N LYS A 3 50.76 -18.98 -23.30
CA LYS A 3 49.55 -18.21 -22.95
C LYS A 3 49.80 -17.30 -21.73
N LYS A 4 49.31 -16.06 -21.76
CA LYS A 4 49.22 -15.18 -20.59
C LYS A 4 48.02 -15.61 -19.72
N ASN A 5 48.29 -16.03 -18.48
CA ASN A 5 47.27 -16.24 -17.46
C ASN A 5 47.00 -14.92 -16.71
N TYR A 6 45.72 -14.62 -16.50
CA TYR A 6 45.24 -13.46 -15.77
C TYR A 6 44.93 -13.91 -14.34
N GLU A 7 45.61 -13.38 -13.32
CA GLU A 7 45.32 -13.63 -11.91
C GLU A 7 44.41 -12.52 -11.36
N GLY A 8 43.25 -12.90 -10.86
CA GLY A 8 42.26 -11.99 -10.25
C GLY A 8 42.70 -11.47 -8.87
N PRO A 9 41.94 -10.52 -8.28
CA PRO A 9 42.36 -9.82 -7.07
C PRO A 9 42.31 -10.69 -5.80
N VAL A 10 43.37 -10.53 -5.00
CA VAL A 10 43.68 -11.23 -3.75
C VAL A 10 42.57 -11.07 -2.69
N ARG A 11 42.22 -12.18 -2.01
CA ARG A 11 41.23 -12.20 -0.92
C ARG A 11 41.88 -11.77 0.40
N LEU A 12 41.15 -11.02 1.21
CA LEU A 12 41.58 -10.43 2.49
C LEU A 12 41.82 -11.44 3.64
N SER A 13 41.93 -12.74 3.35
CA SER A 13 42.11 -13.81 4.33
C SER A 13 43.58 -14.19 4.59
N ASP A 14 44.53 -13.64 3.84
CA ASP A 14 45.90 -14.19 3.75
C ASP A 14 46.97 -13.35 4.47
N LEU A 15 46.60 -12.46 5.40
CA LEU A 15 47.56 -11.75 6.26
C LEU A 15 47.53 -12.28 7.69
N SER A 16 48.27 -13.38 7.85
CA SER A 16 49.12 -13.78 8.99
C SER A 16 48.80 -13.28 10.40
N ALA A 17 48.44 -14.27 11.23
CA ALA A 17 48.90 -14.59 12.59
C ALA A 17 50.03 -13.77 13.26
N GLY A 18 49.86 -13.61 14.59
CA GLY A 18 50.92 -13.28 15.56
C GLY A 18 50.42 -13.28 17.02
N LYS A 19 50.50 -14.45 17.69
CA LYS A 19 50.45 -14.68 19.17
C LYS A 19 51.66 -13.99 19.86
N GLU A 20 51.78 -13.65 21.15
CA GLU A 20 51.20 -14.15 22.41
C GLU A 20 51.52 -13.17 23.60
N ARG A 21 50.61 -13.13 24.60
CA ARG A 21 50.74 -12.95 26.09
C ARG A 21 51.67 -11.87 26.73
N SER A 22 51.10 -11.04 27.62
CA SER A 22 51.41 -11.08 29.08
C SER A 22 50.44 -10.25 29.98
N THR A 23 50.06 -10.90 31.08
CA THR A 23 49.67 -10.49 32.45
C THR A 23 49.17 -9.06 32.81
N ALA A 24 47.93 -9.05 33.35
CA ALA A 24 47.48 -8.48 34.64
C ALA A 24 47.80 -7.02 35.06
N LYS A 25 46.76 -6.18 35.19
CA LYS A 25 46.22 -5.64 36.47
C LYS A 25 45.17 -4.51 36.29
N LYS A 26 44.10 -4.62 37.10
CA LYS A 26 43.21 -3.60 37.69
C LYS A 26 42.57 -2.49 36.83
N LYS A 27 41.23 -2.56 36.74
CA LYS A 27 40.30 -1.42 36.56
C LYS A 27 40.54 -0.32 37.60
N PRO A 28 40.34 0.96 37.25
CA PRO A 28 39.02 1.55 37.50
C PRO A 28 38.47 2.42 36.34
N SER A 29 37.14 2.34 36.17
CA SER A 29 36.20 3.38 35.73
C SER A 29 36.60 4.36 34.60
N GLN A 30 36.02 4.18 33.41
CA GLN A 30 35.74 5.28 32.48
C GLN A 30 34.36 5.12 31.83
N GLU A 31 33.40 5.81 32.44
CA GLU A 31 32.18 6.31 31.87
C GLU A 31 32.55 7.51 30.98
N LYS A 32 32.54 7.34 29.64
CA LYS A 32 32.58 8.40 28.59
C LYS A 32 32.87 7.76 27.22
N THR A 33 31.85 7.23 26.52
CA THR A 33 31.89 6.89 25.08
C THR A 33 30.52 6.45 24.54
N ARG A 34 29.41 7.04 25.04
CA ARG A 34 28.06 6.79 24.48
C ARG A 34 27.36 8.03 23.92
N THR A 35 28.00 9.19 23.96
CA THR A 35 27.36 10.48 23.60
C THR A 35 27.58 10.91 22.15
N ASN A 36 28.51 10.30 21.39
CA ASN A 36 28.87 10.83 20.06
C ASN A 36 28.09 10.24 18.87
N ALA A 37 27.46 9.06 19.02
CA ALA A 37 26.66 8.45 17.96
C ALA A 37 25.21 8.99 17.89
N SER A 38 24.65 9.45 19.01
CA SER A 38 23.32 10.10 19.04
C SER A 38 23.37 11.47 18.37
N SER A 39 24.43 12.25 18.62
CA SER A 39 24.65 13.57 18.02
C SER A 39 24.71 13.51 16.49
N GLN A 40 25.45 12.55 15.92
CA GLN A 40 25.55 12.44 14.46
C GLN A 40 24.23 12.02 13.79
N ALA A 41 23.43 11.18 14.45
CA ALA A 41 22.12 10.79 13.96
C ALA A 41 21.11 11.95 14.06
N GLU A 42 21.15 12.71 15.14
CA GLU A 42 20.32 13.91 15.34
C GLU A 42 20.68 15.01 14.34
N ASP A 43 21.96 15.21 14.05
CA ASP A 43 22.43 16.19 13.05
C ASP A 43 21.98 15.85 11.63
N LEU A 44 21.97 14.56 11.27
CA LEU A 44 21.45 14.10 9.97
C LEU A 44 19.93 14.26 9.85
N VAL A 45 19.19 14.01 10.94
CA VAL A 45 17.74 14.24 10.99
C VAL A 45 17.42 15.73 10.90
N GLN A 46 18.17 16.58 11.59
CA GLN A 46 18.01 18.04 11.51
C GLN A 46 18.40 18.58 10.12
N ALA A 47 19.44 18.05 9.48
CA ALA A 47 19.81 18.40 8.11
C ALA A 47 18.73 17.98 7.10
N ALA A 48 18.13 16.80 7.27
CA ALA A 48 17.02 16.32 6.45
C ALA A 48 15.74 17.16 6.67
N GLN A 49 15.46 17.58 7.90
CA GLN A 49 14.36 18.50 8.21
C GLN A 49 14.58 19.88 7.61
N LYS A 50 15.81 20.43 7.67
CA LYS A 50 16.18 21.70 7.03
C LYS A 50 16.10 21.63 5.50
N LEU A 51 16.46 20.50 4.89
CA LEU A 51 16.30 20.27 3.44
C LEU A 51 14.82 20.14 3.03
N LYS A 52 14.01 19.45 3.83
CA LYS A 52 12.55 19.39 3.63
C LYS A 52 11.90 20.77 3.81
N ALA A 53 12.32 21.54 4.81
CA ALA A 53 11.87 22.92 5.02
C ALA A 53 12.30 23.82 3.86
N LYS A 54 13.55 23.73 3.37
CA LYS A 54 13.99 24.49 2.18
C LYS A 54 13.22 24.10 0.92
N LYS A 55 12.89 22.82 0.71
CA LYS A 55 12.04 22.39 -0.42
C LYS A 55 10.59 22.82 -0.25
N ALA A 56 10.05 22.83 0.97
CA ALA A 56 8.71 23.32 1.27
C ALA A 56 8.63 24.84 1.04
N VAL A 57 9.60 25.61 1.53
CA VAL A 57 9.73 27.05 1.32
C VAL A 57 9.97 27.38 -0.16
N ALA A 58 10.72 26.57 -0.92
CA ALA A 58 10.88 26.75 -2.36
C ALA A 58 9.59 26.46 -3.14
N LYS A 59 8.82 25.43 -2.73
CA LYS A 59 7.52 25.10 -3.32
C LYS A 59 6.44 26.11 -2.93
N GLU A 60 6.48 26.63 -1.71
CA GLU A 60 5.66 27.74 -1.22
C GLU A 60 6.05 29.06 -1.86
N ALA A 61 7.33 29.31 -2.15
CA ALA A 61 7.78 30.48 -2.90
C ALA A 61 7.42 30.39 -4.39
N GLU A 62 7.43 29.20 -5.00
CA GLU A 62 6.93 28.97 -6.36
C GLU A 62 5.41 29.09 -6.45
N THR A 63 4.67 28.49 -5.49
CA THR A 63 3.20 28.65 -5.43
C THR A 63 2.80 30.04 -4.98
N ALA A 64 3.61 30.75 -4.19
CA ALA A 64 3.38 32.15 -3.85
C ALA A 64 3.81 33.10 -4.97
N SER A 65 4.81 32.81 -5.81
CA SER A 65 5.09 33.62 -7.01
C SER A 65 4.04 33.39 -8.08
N PHE A 66 3.44 32.18 -8.13
CA PHE A 66 2.29 31.87 -8.97
C PHE A 66 1.02 32.58 -8.44
N LYS A 67 0.75 32.50 -7.12
CA LYS A 67 -0.41 33.18 -6.48
C LYS A 67 -0.25 34.70 -6.29
N ARG A 68 0.96 35.27 -6.37
CA ARG A 68 1.19 36.73 -6.27
C ARG A 68 0.96 37.48 -7.58
N GLN A 69 0.87 36.78 -8.72
CA GLN A 69 0.51 37.41 -9.99
C GLN A 69 -1.01 37.43 -10.25
N ASP A 70 -1.80 36.67 -9.48
CA ASP A 70 -3.25 36.49 -9.70
C ASP A 70 -4.16 37.44 -8.90
N LYS A 71 -3.61 38.39 -8.10
CA LYS A 71 -4.42 39.24 -7.22
C LYS A 71 -4.81 40.61 -7.77
N ASP A 72 -4.13 41.10 -8.80
CA ASP A 72 -4.37 42.42 -9.39
C ASP A 72 -4.67 42.27 -10.89
N GLN A 73 -5.88 41.85 -11.26
CA GLN A 73 -6.46 42.07 -12.60
C GLN A 73 -7.89 41.52 -12.65
N GLU A 74 -8.87 42.40 -12.51
CA GLU A 74 -10.16 42.19 -13.17
C GLU A 74 -9.85 42.01 -14.66
N ALA A 75 -10.00 40.78 -15.15
CA ALA A 75 -9.78 40.46 -16.55
C ALA A 75 -10.74 41.31 -17.39
N ASN A 76 -10.21 42.10 -18.32
CA ASN A 76 -11.03 42.63 -19.39
C ASN A 76 -11.65 41.44 -20.12
N LEU A 77 -12.94 41.19 -19.88
CA LEU A 77 -13.68 40.10 -20.50
C LEU A 77 -13.97 40.38 -21.99
N SER A 78 -13.74 41.60 -22.45
CA SER A 78 -13.88 41.97 -23.87
C SER A 78 -12.81 42.97 -24.30
N GLY A 79 -12.40 42.89 -25.56
CA GLY A 79 -11.43 43.82 -26.15
C GLY A 79 -10.83 43.31 -27.45
N GLU A 80 -9.96 44.10 -28.06
CA GLU A 80 -9.20 43.70 -29.25
C GLU A 80 -7.89 43.01 -28.86
N ILE A 81 -7.56 41.89 -29.53
CA ILE A 81 -6.28 41.20 -29.33
C ILE A 81 -5.15 42.09 -29.86
N THR A 82 -4.45 42.75 -28.93
CA THR A 82 -3.37 43.69 -29.25
C THR A 82 -2.01 43.00 -29.35
N LYS A 83 -1.81 41.91 -28.62
CA LYS A 83 -0.55 41.17 -28.58
C LYS A 83 -0.77 39.70 -28.20
N ILE A 84 0.03 38.82 -28.81
CA ILE A 84 0.15 37.40 -28.47
C ILE A 84 1.63 37.13 -28.23
N GLU A 85 2.00 36.63 -27.06
CA GLU A 85 3.41 36.42 -26.67
C GLU A 85 3.66 34.99 -26.19
N VAL A 86 4.73 34.36 -26.66
CA VAL A 86 5.17 33.03 -26.19
C VAL A 86 5.67 33.12 -24.74
N GLN A 87 5.26 32.18 -23.89
CA GLN A 87 5.73 32.15 -22.50
C GLN A 87 7.21 31.76 -22.39
N LYS A 88 7.97 32.49 -21.56
CA LYS A 88 9.43 32.32 -21.39
C LYS A 88 9.89 30.88 -21.11
N ARG A 89 9.11 30.10 -20.35
CA ARG A 89 9.46 28.73 -19.93
C ARG A 89 8.80 27.63 -20.75
N ARG A 90 7.72 27.94 -21.48
CA ARG A 90 6.91 26.95 -22.20
C ARG A 90 6.59 27.47 -23.59
N LYS A 91 7.32 26.95 -24.58
CA LYS A 91 7.21 27.40 -25.97
C LYS A 91 5.82 27.18 -26.59
N ASN A 92 5.05 26.23 -26.06
CA ASN A 92 3.71 25.88 -26.56
C ASN A 92 2.57 26.56 -25.77
N ARG A 93 2.88 27.61 -24.99
CA ARG A 93 1.89 28.46 -24.32
C ARG A 93 2.09 29.92 -24.71
N PHE A 94 0.96 30.61 -24.86
CA PHE A 94 0.88 31.98 -25.29
C PHE A 94 0.09 32.80 -24.26
N ASN A 95 0.51 34.04 -24.05
CA ASN A 95 -0.24 35.03 -23.28
C ASN A 95 -0.98 35.93 -24.26
N ILE A 96 -2.29 36.07 -24.07
CA ILE A 96 -3.17 36.95 -24.85
C ILE A 96 -3.32 38.28 -24.12
N TYR A 97 -3.18 39.37 -24.86
CA TYR A 97 -3.40 40.72 -24.36
C TYR A 97 -4.58 41.37 -25.09
N LEU A 98 -5.56 41.85 -24.32
CA LEU A 98 -6.72 42.60 -24.80
C LEU A 98 -6.53 44.07 -24.43
N ASP A 99 -6.65 44.96 -25.42
CA ASP A 99 -6.51 46.42 -25.23
C ASP A 99 -5.25 46.79 -24.43
N GLN A 100 -4.11 46.23 -24.83
CA GLN A 100 -2.77 46.40 -24.23
C GLN A 100 -2.60 45.83 -22.80
N SER A 101 -3.65 45.26 -22.22
CA SER A 101 -3.62 44.63 -20.90
C SER A 101 -3.59 43.11 -21.02
N TYR A 102 -2.89 42.44 -20.11
CA TYR A 102 -2.92 40.98 -20.07
C TYR A 102 -4.34 40.49 -19.77
N ALA A 103 -4.80 39.48 -20.51
CA ALA A 103 -6.13 38.92 -20.34
C ALA A 103 -6.09 37.49 -19.81
N PHE A 104 -5.54 36.54 -20.58
CA PHE A 104 -5.49 35.13 -20.19
C PHE A 104 -4.42 34.36 -20.98
N PRO A 105 -3.98 33.19 -20.47
CA PRO A 105 -3.06 32.32 -21.19
C PRO A 105 -3.82 31.27 -22.02
N VAL A 106 -3.26 30.87 -23.16
CA VAL A 106 -3.77 29.77 -24.00
C VAL A 106 -2.65 28.84 -24.46
N SER A 107 -2.98 27.58 -24.69
CA SER A 107 -2.12 26.62 -25.36
C SER A 107 -2.13 26.82 -26.88
N GLU A 108 -1.10 26.31 -27.56
CA GLU A 108 -1.03 26.31 -29.03
C GLU A 108 -2.28 25.70 -29.68
N ALA A 109 -2.78 24.59 -29.13
CA ALA A 109 -3.98 23.93 -29.64
C ALA A 109 -5.23 24.82 -29.55
N ILE A 110 -5.38 25.59 -28.46
CA ILE A 110 -6.50 26.51 -28.28
C ILE A 110 -6.35 27.75 -29.18
N LEU A 111 -5.13 28.28 -29.32
CA LEU A 111 -4.84 29.37 -30.23
C LEU A 111 -5.26 29.03 -31.67
N VAL A 112 -4.92 27.82 -32.13
CA VAL A 112 -5.33 27.32 -33.46
C VAL A 112 -6.84 27.04 -33.51
N LYS A 113 -7.40 26.35 -32.50
CA LYS A 113 -8.83 25.97 -32.47
C LYS A 113 -9.77 27.16 -32.60
N PHE A 114 -9.47 28.26 -31.92
CA PHE A 114 -10.28 29.48 -31.95
C PHE A 114 -9.81 30.51 -32.99
N ALA A 115 -8.79 30.16 -33.77
CA ALA A 115 -8.15 31.02 -34.77
C ALA A 115 -7.80 32.41 -34.23
N LEU A 116 -7.20 32.46 -33.03
CA LEU A 116 -6.89 33.71 -32.35
C LEU A 116 -5.78 34.45 -33.08
N ALA A 117 -6.08 35.64 -33.58
CA ALA A 117 -5.15 36.49 -34.29
C ALA A 117 -5.15 37.92 -33.75
N LYS A 118 -4.01 38.61 -33.89
CA LYS A 118 -3.92 40.03 -33.57
C LYS A 118 -4.90 40.82 -34.44
N GLY A 119 -5.59 41.81 -33.85
CA GLY A 119 -6.60 42.62 -34.53
C GLY A 119 -8.03 42.09 -34.38
N GLN A 120 -8.21 40.93 -33.75
CA GLN A 120 -9.52 40.33 -33.55
C GLN A 120 -10.19 40.85 -32.29
N PHE A 121 -11.47 41.22 -32.38
CA PHE A 121 -12.27 41.56 -31.21
C PHE A 121 -12.84 40.30 -30.55
N LEU A 122 -12.69 40.18 -29.23
CA LEU A 122 -13.31 39.14 -28.41
C LEU A 122 -14.33 39.78 -27.47
N GLY A 123 -15.56 39.26 -27.45
CA GLY A 123 -16.57 39.60 -26.43
C GLY A 123 -16.48 38.68 -25.21
N GLY A 124 -17.16 39.07 -24.12
CA GLY A 124 -17.22 38.32 -22.86
C GLY A 124 -17.48 36.82 -23.03
N GLU A 125 -18.58 36.49 -23.71
CA GLU A 125 -18.97 35.10 -23.95
C GLU A 125 -17.90 34.30 -24.68
N ARG A 126 -17.22 34.91 -25.65
CA ARG A 126 -16.17 34.24 -26.43
C ARG A 126 -14.91 34.04 -25.60
N VAL A 127 -14.54 34.99 -24.75
CA VAL A 127 -13.43 34.85 -23.81
C VAL A 127 -13.71 33.71 -22.82
N GLU A 128 -14.93 33.64 -22.27
CA GLU A 128 -15.34 32.55 -21.38
C GLU A 128 -15.29 31.19 -22.07
N GLU A 129 -15.76 31.09 -23.32
CA GLU A 129 -15.68 29.87 -24.12
C GLU A 129 -14.22 29.40 -24.33
N ILE A 130 -13.32 30.34 -24.65
CA ILE A 130 -11.89 30.06 -24.85
C ILE A 130 -11.26 29.58 -23.54
N GLN A 131 -11.54 30.26 -22.42
CA GLN A 131 -11.01 29.88 -21.11
C GLN A 131 -11.51 28.51 -20.66
N ALA A 132 -12.80 28.20 -20.86
CA ALA A 132 -13.37 26.89 -20.57
C ALA A 132 -12.69 25.79 -21.40
N ALA A 133 -12.48 26.04 -22.71
CA ALA A 133 -11.80 25.10 -23.58
C ALA A 133 -10.33 24.88 -23.20
N GLU A 134 -9.61 25.93 -22.78
CA GLU A 134 -8.23 25.82 -22.28
C GLU A 134 -8.18 25.03 -20.96
N ALA A 135 -9.10 25.29 -20.03
CA ALA A 135 -9.20 24.52 -18.78
C ALA A 135 -9.44 23.03 -19.05
N ALA A 136 -10.37 22.70 -19.95
CA ALA A 136 -10.63 21.32 -20.37
C ALA A 136 -9.41 20.66 -21.03
N ALA A 137 -8.67 21.39 -21.88
CA ALA A 137 -7.45 20.87 -22.51
C ALA A 137 -6.35 20.57 -21.47
N GLN A 138 -6.19 21.44 -20.47
CA GLN A 138 -5.22 21.25 -19.40
C GLN A 138 -5.58 20.11 -18.44
N ALA A 139 -6.85 20.00 -18.06
CA ALA A 139 -7.35 18.89 -17.25
C ALA A 139 -7.18 17.56 -17.98
N TYR A 140 -7.49 17.52 -19.28
CA TYR A 140 -7.28 16.36 -20.14
C TYR A 140 -5.80 15.94 -20.18
N GLN A 141 -4.87 16.87 -20.43
CA GLN A 141 -3.45 16.56 -20.45
C GLN A 141 -2.96 16.02 -19.09
N THR A 142 -3.44 16.61 -17.99
CA THR A 142 -3.16 16.14 -16.64
C THR A 142 -3.63 14.70 -16.43
N ALA A 143 -4.85 14.38 -16.88
CA ALA A 143 -5.42 13.05 -16.76
C ALA A 143 -4.69 12.02 -17.62
N VAL A 144 -4.38 12.34 -18.88
CA VAL A 144 -3.61 11.45 -19.78
C VAL A 144 -2.22 11.16 -19.21
N ASN A 145 -1.53 12.18 -18.69
CA ASN A 145 -0.25 11.99 -18.01
C ASN A 145 -0.37 11.10 -16.77
N TYR A 146 -1.49 11.17 -16.05
CA TYR A 146 -1.72 10.32 -14.89
C TYR A 146 -2.01 8.85 -15.28
N LEU A 147 -2.75 8.66 -16.37
CA LEU A 147 -3.11 7.35 -16.93
C LEU A 147 -1.91 6.63 -17.58
N SER A 148 -0.93 7.36 -18.12
CA SER A 148 0.23 6.77 -18.79
C SER A 148 1.10 5.90 -17.89
N HIS A 149 1.00 6.05 -16.57
CA HIS A 149 1.81 5.31 -15.61
C HIS A 149 1.21 3.96 -15.23
N GLN A 150 -0.12 3.86 -15.15
CA GLN A 150 -0.85 2.65 -14.78
C GLN A 150 -2.34 2.83 -15.03
N LEU A 151 -3.05 1.70 -15.14
CA LEU A 151 -4.50 1.67 -15.24
C LEU A 151 -5.16 2.28 -14.00
N ARG A 152 -6.19 3.11 -14.19
CA ARG A 152 -6.93 3.82 -13.13
C ARG A 152 -8.43 3.65 -13.31
N SER A 153 -9.18 3.66 -12.21
CA SER A 153 -10.63 3.80 -12.28
C SER A 153 -11.04 5.26 -12.50
N GLU A 154 -12.25 5.49 -12.99
CA GLU A 154 -12.84 6.82 -13.16
C GLU A 154 -12.73 7.64 -11.87
N LYS A 155 -13.09 7.04 -10.73
CA LYS A 155 -13.02 7.69 -9.41
C LYS A 155 -11.60 8.16 -9.08
N GLU A 156 -10.57 7.38 -9.42
CA GLU A 156 -9.18 7.80 -9.18
C GLU A 156 -8.78 8.98 -10.06
N VAL A 157 -9.25 9.03 -11.31
CA VAL A 157 -9.00 10.16 -12.22
C VAL A 157 -9.73 11.41 -11.74
N ARG A 158 -11.01 11.30 -11.34
CA ARG A 158 -11.77 12.40 -10.74
C ARG A 158 -11.06 12.96 -9.51
N GLN A 159 -10.67 12.10 -8.58
CA GLN A 159 -9.93 12.52 -7.38
C GLN A 159 -8.59 13.18 -7.71
N ARG A 160 -7.89 12.72 -8.75
CA ARG A 160 -6.64 13.33 -9.20
C ARG A 160 -6.85 14.75 -9.69
N LEU A 161 -7.92 14.99 -10.45
CA LEU A 161 -8.27 16.31 -10.98
C LEU A 161 -8.83 17.23 -9.89
N GLN A 162 -9.67 16.73 -8.97
CA GLN A 162 -10.16 17.50 -7.82
C GLN A 162 -9.01 18.00 -6.93
N ARG A 163 -7.94 17.21 -6.76
CA ARG A 163 -6.74 17.65 -6.02
C ARG A 163 -5.95 18.77 -6.69
N ASP A 164 -6.15 18.96 -7.99
CA ASP A 164 -5.54 20.06 -8.76
C ASP A 164 -6.51 21.25 -8.87
N ASP A 165 -7.58 21.27 -8.06
CA ASP A 165 -8.58 22.34 -7.97
C ASP A 165 -9.34 22.61 -9.29
N TRP A 166 -9.49 21.61 -10.16
CA TRP A 166 -10.37 21.69 -11.33
C TRP A 166 -11.85 21.70 -10.92
N SER A 167 -12.67 22.50 -11.61
CA SER A 167 -14.13 22.54 -11.37
C SER A 167 -14.81 21.24 -11.82
N GLU A 168 -15.93 20.89 -11.19
CA GLU A 168 -16.63 19.64 -11.50
C GLU A 168 -17.07 19.57 -12.98
N ALA A 169 -17.49 20.69 -13.58
CA ALA A 169 -17.84 20.76 -15.00
C ALA A 169 -16.66 20.39 -15.93
N VAL A 170 -15.45 20.88 -15.62
CA VAL A 170 -14.23 20.54 -16.38
C VAL A 170 -13.85 19.07 -16.18
N ILE A 171 -14.05 18.54 -14.97
CA ILE A 171 -13.80 17.13 -14.66
C ILE A 171 -14.75 16.24 -15.44
N ASP A 172 -16.05 16.52 -15.42
CA ASP A 172 -17.06 15.75 -16.15
C ASP A 172 -16.76 15.72 -17.65
N GLN A 173 -16.49 16.89 -18.24
CA GLN A 173 -16.11 16.97 -19.66
C GLN A 173 -14.84 16.17 -19.97
N THR A 174 -13.85 16.24 -19.08
CA THR A 174 -12.59 15.50 -19.23
C THR A 174 -12.82 13.99 -19.15
N ILE A 175 -13.58 13.52 -18.16
CA ILE A 175 -13.90 12.10 -17.98
C ILE A 175 -14.69 11.57 -19.18
N GLN A 176 -15.69 12.32 -19.65
CA GLN A 176 -16.49 11.94 -20.81
C GLN A 176 -15.61 11.73 -22.04
N ARG A 177 -14.71 12.68 -22.32
CA ARG A 177 -13.74 12.57 -23.42
C ARG A 177 -12.80 11.37 -23.26
N LEU A 178 -12.33 11.10 -22.03
CA LEU A 178 -11.46 9.95 -21.77
C LEU A 178 -12.17 8.61 -21.99
N LYS A 179 -13.47 8.53 -21.66
CA LYS A 179 -14.31 7.35 -21.92
C LYS A 179 -14.55 7.14 -23.42
N GLU A 180 -14.85 8.21 -24.16
CA GLU A 180 -15.01 8.15 -25.62
C GLU A 180 -13.76 7.61 -26.32
N LEU A 181 -12.58 8.00 -25.84
CA LEU A 181 -11.29 7.51 -26.32
C LEU A 181 -10.87 6.16 -25.70
N ARG A 182 -11.72 5.55 -24.85
CA ARG A 182 -11.45 4.30 -24.09
C ARG A 182 -10.15 4.34 -23.27
N LEU A 183 -9.73 5.53 -22.85
CA LEU A 183 -8.58 5.72 -21.96
C LEU A 183 -8.96 5.49 -20.48
N VAL A 184 -10.23 5.67 -20.16
CA VAL A 184 -10.83 5.31 -18.87
C VAL A 184 -11.93 4.29 -19.15
N ASP A 185 -11.76 3.09 -18.60
CA ASP A 185 -12.71 2.01 -18.68
C ASP A 185 -12.69 1.23 -17.36
N ASP A 186 -13.76 1.39 -16.59
CA ASP A 186 -13.90 0.79 -15.26
C ASP A 186 -14.08 -0.73 -15.33
N LEU A 187 -14.63 -1.27 -16.42
CA LEU A 187 -14.74 -2.71 -16.62
C LEU A 187 -13.37 -3.33 -16.87
N VAL A 188 -12.59 -2.73 -17.77
CA VAL A 188 -11.20 -3.16 -18.04
C VAL A 188 -10.35 -3.05 -16.78
N TYR A 189 -10.52 -1.96 -16.01
CA TYR A 189 -9.88 -1.82 -14.70
C TYR A 189 -10.26 -2.95 -13.74
N GLY A 190 -11.56 -3.22 -13.59
CA GLY A 190 -12.09 -4.25 -12.72
C GLY A 190 -11.55 -5.63 -13.06
N GLN A 191 -11.65 -6.04 -14.33
CA GLN A 191 -11.17 -7.33 -14.84
C GLN A 191 -9.66 -7.50 -14.60
N SER A 192 -8.86 -6.48 -14.94
CA SER A 192 -7.41 -6.50 -14.72
C SER A 192 -7.05 -6.63 -13.23
N TYR A 193 -7.75 -5.88 -12.37
CA TYR A 193 -7.57 -5.95 -10.93
C TYR A 193 -7.94 -7.33 -10.38
N THR A 194 -9.08 -7.91 -10.79
CA THR A 194 -9.51 -9.26 -10.38
C THR A 194 -8.45 -10.30 -10.72
N ARG A 195 -7.98 -10.34 -11.97
CA ARG A 195 -6.94 -11.29 -12.43
C ARG A 195 -5.67 -11.17 -11.59
N THR A 196 -5.21 -9.94 -11.35
CA THR A 196 -3.98 -9.66 -10.60
C THR A 196 -4.13 -9.99 -9.11
N ALA A 197 -5.25 -9.62 -8.50
CA ALA A 197 -5.54 -9.88 -7.10
C ALA A 197 -5.66 -11.38 -6.80
N MET A 198 -6.26 -12.13 -7.73
CA MET A 198 -6.36 -13.59 -7.64
C MET A 198 -4.97 -14.23 -7.80
N LYS A 199 -4.26 -13.96 -8.91
CA LYS A 199 -3.01 -14.67 -9.25
C LYS A 199 -1.83 -14.30 -8.36
N LEU A 200 -1.63 -13.00 -8.09
CA LEU A 200 -0.45 -12.52 -7.36
C LEU A 200 -0.68 -12.40 -5.85
N GLN A 201 -1.89 -12.03 -5.43
CA GLN A 201 -2.17 -11.73 -4.02
C GLN A 201 -3.01 -12.80 -3.31
N LYS A 202 -3.51 -13.79 -4.07
CA LYS A 202 -4.36 -14.89 -3.59
C LYS A 202 -5.54 -14.38 -2.77
N LYS A 203 -6.16 -13.29 -3.24
CA LYS A 203 -7.33 -12.69 -2.60
C LYS A 203 -8.58 -13.45 -3.02
N GLY A 204 -9.49 -13.66 -2.08
CA GLY A 204 -10.81 -14.21 -2.34
C GLY A 204 -11.78 -13.18 -2.95
N PRO A 205 -12.88 -13.64 -3.53
CA PRO A 205 -13.79 -12.83 -4.33
C PRO A 205 -14.41 -11.68 -3.52
N ALA A 206 -14.80 -11.91 -2.26
CA ALA A 206 -15.41 -10.87 -1.43
C ALA A 206 -14.44 -9.71 -1.10
N GLN A 207 -13.13 -10.01 -0.97
CA GLN A 207 -12.13 -8.97 -0.76
C GLN A 207 -11.88 -8.17 -2.06
N ILE A 208 -11.91 -8.83 -3.21
CA ILE A 208 -11.80 -8.19 -4.52
C ILE A 208 -13.00 -7.26 -4.73
N GLN A 209 -14.22 -7.76 -4.54
CA GLN A 209 -15.47 -7.00 -4.63
C GLN A 209 -15.42 -5.73 -3.79
N ARG A 210 -15.06 -5.86 -2.49
CA ARG A 210 -14.92 -4.71 -1.59
C ARG A 210 -13.91 -3.69 -2.11
N LYS A 211 -12.77 -4.15 -2.64
CA LYS A 211 -11.75 -3.23 -3.16
C LYS A 211 -12.22 -2.51 -4.41
N LEU A 212 -12.90 -3.21 -5.33
CA LEU A 212 -13.46 -2.60 -6.54
C LEU A 212 -14.52 -1.54 -6.18
N LYS A 213 -15.36 -1.81 -5.16
CA LYS A 213 -16.31 -0.83 -4.62
C LYS A 213 -15.61 0.38 -4.00
N GLU A 214 -14.54 0.18 -3.23
CA GLU A 214 -13.70 1.28 -2.72
C GLU A 214 -13.12 2.14 -3.86
N LYS A 215 -12.78 1.50 -4.99
CA LYS A 215 -12.30 2.14 -6.23
C LYS A 215 -13.41 2.80 -7.06
N GLY A 216 -14.67 2.73 -6.64
CA GLY A 216 -15.78 3.48 -7.23
C GLY A 216 -16.54 2.77 -8.34
N LEU A 217 -16.25 1.49 -8.59
CA LEU A 217 -16.96 0.73 -9.61
C LEU A 217 -18.40 0.46 -9.17
N THR A 218 -19.33 0.44 -10.12
CA THR A 218 -20.73 0.09 -9.89
C THR A 218 -20.90 -1.40 -9.67
N GLU A 219 -21.98 -1.82 -9.01
CA GLU A 219 -22.23 -3.25 -8.74
C GLU A 219 -22.31 -4.08 -10.03
N THR A 220 -22.87 -3.51 -11.10
CA THR A 220 -22.94 -4.17 -12.42
C THR A 220 -21.55 -4.45 -13.00
N ILE A 221 -20.66 -3.47 -12.97
CA ILE A 221 -19.27 -3.62 -13.46
C ILE A 221 -18.50 -4.59 -12.56
N ILE A 222 -18.71 -4.52 -11.24
CA ILE A 222 -18.07 -5.42 -10.29
C ILE A 222 -18.46 -6.87 -10.57
N GLN A 223 -19.74 -7.14 -10.83
CA GLN A 223 -20.20 -8.49 -11.14
C GLN A 223 -19.54 -9.03 -12.41
N GLN A 224 -19.49 -8.23 -13.49
CA GLN A 224 -18.81 -8.60 -14.74
C GLN A 224 -17.30 -8.79 -14.54
N ALA A 225 -16.66 -7.92 -13.74
CA ALA A 225 -15.23 -8.04 -13.42
C ALA A 225 -14.90 -9.28 -12.60
N LEU A 226 -15.86 -9.81 -11.82
CA LEU A 226 -15.70 -11.03 -11.04
C LEU A 226 -15.90 -12.30 -11.88
N GLU A 227 -16.42 -12.22 -13.10
CA GLU A 227 -16.48 -13.37 -14.03
C GLU A 227 -15.07 -13.84 -14.44
N GLU A 228 -14.07 -12.96 -14.34
CA GLU A 228 -12.64 -13.28 -14.53
C GLU A 228 -12.03 -14.08 -13.38
N TYR A 229 -12.80 -14.32 -12.32
CA TYR A 229 -12.34 -15.06 -11.15
C TYR A 229 -12.49 -16.57 -11.38
N ASP A 230 -11.44 -17.18 -11.93
CA ASP A 230 -11.38 -18.61 -12.21
C ASP A 230 -11.50 -19.47 -10.94
N GLU A 231 -12.52 -20.32 -10.90
CA GLU A 231 -12.82 -21.20 -9.75
C GLU A 231 -11.69 -22.17 -9.47
N LYS A 232 -11.02 -22.69 -10.51
CA LYS A 232 -9.91 -23.64 -10.34
C LYS A 232 -8.72 -22.97 -9.64
N THR A 233 -8.28 -21.82 -10.15
CA THR A 233 -7.23 -21.02 -9.52
C THR A 233 -7.62 -20.60 -8.10
N ALA A 234 -8.91 -20.29 -7.86
CA ALA A 234 -9.40 -19.95 -6.54
C ALA A 234 -9.27 -21.12 -5.54
N GLN A 235 -9.61 -22.33 -5.98
CA GLN A 235 -9.48 -23.55 -5.19
C GLN A 235 -8.01 -23.85 -4.85
N GLU A 236 -7.12 -23.81 -5.84
CA GLU A 236 -5.67 -23.98 -5.63
C GLU A 236 -5.12 -22.93 -4.65
N ASN A 237 -5.59 -21.68 -4.75
CA ASN A 237 -5.18 -20.61 -3.87
C ASN A 237 -5.65 -20.80 -2.42
N ILE A 238 -6.91 -21.18 -2.19
CA ILE A 238 -7.43 -21.37 -0.83
C ILE A 238 -6.76 -22.56 -0.16
N GLU A 239 -6.50 -23.65 -0.89
CA GLU A 239 -5.79 -24.84 -0.40
C GLU A 239 -4.35 -24.52 -0.01
N ASP A 240 -3.59 -23.87 -0.89
CA ASP A 240 -2.19 -23.47 -0.61
C ASP A 240 -2.11 -22.53 0.61
N LEU A 241 -3.02 -21.56 0.69
CA LEU A 241 -3.09 -20.65 1.83
C LEU A 241 -3.48 -21.38 3.13
N ALA A 242 -4.44 -22.31 3.07
CA ALA A 242 -4.88 -23.10 4.21
C ALA A 242 -3.72 -23.94 4.74
N ALA A 243 -3.06 -24.73 3.89
CA ALA A 243 -1.97 -25.61 4.27
C ALA A 243 -0.78 -24.84 4.88
N LYS A 244 -0.31 -23.78 4.20
CA LYS A 244 0.81 -22.95 4.70
C LYS A 244 0.47 -22.29 6.02
N ARG A 245 -0.73 -21.69 6.14
CA ARG A 245 -1.11 -20.96 7.33
C ARG A 245 -1.38 -21.90 8.51
N LEU A 246 -2.06 -23.01 8.28
CA LEU A 246 -2.34 -24.01 9.31
C LEU A 246 -1.05 -24.58 9.89
N LYS A 247 -0.11 -25.01 9.02
CA LYS A 247 1.22 -25.48 9.44
C LYS A 247 1.97 -24.44 10.28
N GLN A 248 1.85 -23.15 9.96
CA GLN A 248 2.43 -22.08 10.77
C GLN A 248 1.74 -21.94 12.14
N GLN A 249 0.41 -22.07 12.21
CA GLN A 249 -0.35 -21.97 13.46
C GLN A 249 -0.10 -23.16 14.38
N MET A 250 -0.04 -24.39 13.84
CA MET A 250 0.19 -25.62 14.63
C MET A 250 1.54 -25.64 15.34
N ARG A 251 2.54 -24.87 14.86
CA ARG A 251 3.79 -24.66 15.60
C ARG A 251 3.58 -23.95 16.94
N LYS A 252 2.50 -23.20 17.10
CA LYS A 252 2.24 -22.27 18.21
C LYS A 252 1.02 -22.62 19.05
N TYR A 253 0.01 -23.26 18.48
CA TYR A 253 -1.29 -23.49 19.11
C TYR A 253 -1.73 -24.95 18.93
N ALA A 254 -2.69 -25.40 19.74
CA ALA A 254 -3.33 -26.71 19.56
C ALA A 254 -4.02 -26.78 18.19
N GLN A 255 -4.37 -28.00 17.75
CA GLN A 255 -4.95 -28.21 16.43
C GLN A 255 -6.24 -27.41 16.22
N ARG A 256 -7.24 -27.56 17.10
CA ARG A 256 -8.53 -26.85 16.99
C ARG A 256 -8.35 -25.32 16.96
N ASP A 257 -7.50 -24.79 17.83
CA ASP A 257 -7.20 -23.34 17.87
C ASP A 257 -6.52 -22.88 16.56
N SER A 258 -5.62 -23.71 16.02
CA SER A 258 -4.91 -23.44 14.76
C SER A 258 -5.85 -23.44 13.57
N GLU A 259 -6.78 -24.40 13.51
CA GLU A 259 -7.82 -24.49 12.48
C GLU A 259 -8.73 -23.26 12.53
N GLN A 260 -9.28 -22.91 13.69
CA GLN A 260 -10.15 -21.73 13.85
C GLN A 260 -9.46 -20.43 13.43
N ARG A 261 -8.19 -20.25 13.82
CA ARG A 261 -7.38 -19.08 13.41
C ARG A 261 -7.13 -19.05 11.91
N THR A 262 -6.95 -20.22 11.29
CA THR A 262 -6.72 -20.33 9.85
C THR A 262 -8.00 -20.02 9.07
N VAL A 263 -9.15 -20.53 9.50
CA VAL A 263 -10.46 -20.19 8.90
C VAL A 263 -10.70 -18.68 8.94
N ARG A 264 -10.49 -18.03 10.10
CA ARG A 264 -10.64 -16.56 10.22
C ARG A 264 -9.70 -15.81 9.28
N TYR A 265 -8.47 -16.28 9.12
CA TYR A 265 -7.50 -15.69 8.18
C TYR A 265 -7.97 -15.78 6.73
N LEU A 266 -8.50 -16.93 6.30
CA LEU A 266 -9.04 -17.12 4.95
C LEU A 266 -10.29 -16.26 4.72
N MET A 267 -11.17 -16.15 5.70
CA MET A 267 -12.32 -15.24 5.62
C MET A 267 -11.90 -13.78 5.48
N GLN A 268 -10.86 -13.34 6.20
CA GLN A 268 -10.29 -11.99 6.05
C GLN A 268 -9.65 -11.77 4.68
N LYS A 269 -9.15 -12.84 4.05
CA LYS A 269 -8.69 -12.85 2.66
C LYS A 269 -9.85 -12.80 1.65
N GLY A 270 -11.09 -12.93 2.09
CA GLY A 270 -12.29 -12.78 1.26
C GLY A 270 -12.86 -14.09 0.72
N PHE A 271 -12.43 -15.24 1.24
CA PHE A 271 -13.03 -16.53 0.91
C PHE A 271 -14.31 -16.76 1.71
N ALA A 272 -15.27 -17.48 1.13
CA ALA A 272 -16.50 -17.87 1.81
C ALA A 272 -16.21 -18.74 3.03
N SER A 273 -17.05 -18.62 4.06
CA SER A 273 -16.92 -19.40 5.31
C SER A 273 -16.81 -20.90 5.05
N GLU A 274 -17.70 -21.44 4.21
CA GLU A 274 -17.76 -22.88 3.97
C GLU A 274 -16.54 -23.39 3.19
N ALA A 275 -16.11 -22.66 2.14
CA ALA A 275 -14.88 -22.97 1.43
C ALA A 275 -13.64 -22.93 2.36
N ALA A 276 -13.57 -21.91 3.23
CA ALA A 276 -12.47 -21.79 4.19
C ALA A 276 -12.44 -22.95 5.21
N LYS A 277 -13.60 -23.35 5.75
CA LYS A 277 -13.69 -24.49 6.67
C LYS A 277 -13.29 -25.79 5.98
N GLN A 278 -13.77 -26.01 4.75
CA GLN A 278 -13.47 -27.21 3.98
C GLN A 278 -11.97 -27.31 3.68
N ALA A 279 -11.36 -26.25 3.13
CA ALA A 279 -9.93 -26.22 2.83
C ALA A 279 -9.05 -26.45 4.09
N VAL A 280 -9.47 -25.90 5.24
CA VAL A 280 -8.75 -26.13 6.51
C VAL A 280 -8.91 -27.56 6.99
N LYS A 281 -10.08 -28.16 6.86
CA LYS A 281 -10.34 -29.56 7.24
C LYS A 281 -9.55 -30.54 6.36
N GLU A 282 -9.42 -30.26 5.08
CA GLU A 282 -8.60 -31.05 4.16
C GLU A 282 -7.11 -30.90 4.49
N ALA A 283 -6.65 -29.66 4.72
CA ALA A 283 -5.28 -29.40 5.15
C ALA A 283 -4.96 -30.09 6.48
N SER A 284 -5.88 -30.10 7.46
CA SER A 284 -5.61 -30.70 8.77
C SER A 284 -5.45 -32.21 8.70
N ARG A 285 -6.22 -32.92 7.87
CA ARG A 285 -6.07 -34.37 7.64
C ARG A 285 -4.65 -34.78 7.24
N SER A 286 -3.94 -33.91 6.50
CA SER A 286 -2.57 -34.19 6.06
C SER A 286 -1.48 -33.75 7.04
N LEU A 287 -1.85 -33.01 8.09
CA LEU A 287 -0.93 -32.36 9.02
C LEU A 287 -1.09 -32.82 10.48
N THR A 288 -2.02 -33.72 10.78
CA THR A 288 -2.19 -34.27 12.13
C THR A 288 -0.90 -34.97 12.58
N ASP A 289 -0.40 -34.56 13.75
CA ASP A 289 0.79 -35.09 14.39
C ASP A 289 0.50 -35.17 15.90
N ASP A 290 0.09 -36.35 16.35
CA ASP A 290 -0.34 -36.59 17.73
C ASP A 290 0.79 -36.28 18.72
N GLN A 291 2.05 -36.53 18.33
CA GLN A 291 3.21 -36.23 19.18
C GLN A 291 3.38 -34.73 19.35
N LEU A 292 3.27 -33.97 18.26
CA LEU A 292 3.31 -32.50 18.33
C LEU A 292 2.18 -31.97 19.22
N GLU A 293 0.98 -32.54 19.15
CA GLU A 293 -0.15 -32.11 19.97
C GLU A 293 0.08 -32.38 21.46
N GLN A 294 0.59 -33.58 21.80
CA GLN A 294 0.98 -33.93 23.17
C GLN A 294 2.06 -33.00 23.73
N ASP A 295 3.10 -32.69 22.94
CA ASP A 295 4.16 -31.76 23.34
C ASP A 295 3.61 -30.36 23.64
N LYS A 296 2.64 -29.88 22.84
CA LYS A 296 1.99 -28.58 23.08
C LYS A 296 1.10 -28.60 24.31
N LEU A 297 0.39 -29.70 24.54
CA LEU A 297 -0.41 -29.89 25.73
C LEU A 297 0.49 -29.85 26.97
N ASP A 298 1.60 -30.57 26.97
CA ASP A 298 2.53 -30.57 28.10
C ASP A 298 3.12 -29.17 28.35
N GLN A 299 3.57 -28.50 27.28
CA GLN A 299 4.10 -27.14 27.39
C GLN A 299 3.10 -26.15 28.00
N GLN A 300 1.85 -26.14 27.53
CA GLN A 300 0.81 -25.24 28.06
C GLN A 300 0.33 -25.69 29.43
N GLY A 301 0.22 -27.00 29.65
CA GLY A 301 -0.15 -27.62 30.92
C GLY A 301 0.79 -27.16 32.02
N ARG A 302 2.10 -27.41 31.87
CA ARG A 302 3.12 -26.99 32.86
C ARG A 302 3.08 -25.49 33.12
N LYS A 303 2.90 -24.69 32.07
CA LYS A 303 2.80 -23.23 32.18
C LYS A 303 1.62 -22.82 33.07
N TYR A 304 0.42 -23.34 32.81
CA TYR A 304 -0.77 -23.00 33.60
C TYR A 304 -0.71 -23.62 35.00
N TRP A 305 -0.20 -24.83 35.12
CA TRP A 305 0.02 -25.51 36.40
C TRP A 305 0.89 -24.65 37.33
N ARG A 306 2.03 -24.17 36.83
CA ARG A 306 2.92 -23.26 37.58
C ARG A 306 2.28 -21.89 37.88
N LYS A 307 1.46 -21.38 36.95
CA LYS A 307 0.77 -20.10 37.09
C LYS A 307 -0.25 -20.11 38.24
N TYR A 308 -0.96 -21.21 38.41
CA TYR A 308 -2.05 -21.35 39.39
C TYR A 308 -1.65 -22.15 40.64
N ARG A 309 -0.36 -22.32 40.92
CA ARG A 309 0.17 -23.10 42.06
C ARG A 309 -0.25 -22.64 43.46
N ARG A 310 -0.84 -21.44 43.58
CA ARG A 310 -1.30 -20.87 44.86
C ARG A 310 -2.76 -21.20 45.17
N LEU A 311 -3.48 -21.79 44.21
CA LEU A 311 -4.85 -22.22 44.41
C LEU A 311 -4.87 -23.59 45.08
N GLU A 312 -5.95 -23.87 45.81
CA GLU A 312 -6.23 -25.22 46.33
C GLU A 312 -6.18 -26.26 45.19
N PRO A 313 -5.76 -27.51 45.47
CA PRO A 313 -5.54 -28.51 44.42
C PRO A 313 -6.74 -28.71 43.48
N LYS A 314 -7.95 -28.77 44.04
CA LYS A 314 -9.21 -28.88 43.26
C LYS A 314 -9.44 -27.65 42.37
N ASP A 315 -9.28 -26.45 42.92
CA ASP A 315 -9.49 -25.21 42.16
C ASP A 315 -8.44 -25.02 41.06
N ARG A 316 -7.19 -25.39 41.34
CA ARG A 316 -6.10 -25.41 40.37
C ARG A 316 -6.42 -26.35 39.21
N TYR A 317 -6.84 -27.58 39.50
CA TYR A 317 -7.26 -28.57 38.50
C TYR A 317 -8.31 -27.98 37.55
N PHE A 318 -9.41 -27.46 38.10
CA PHE A 318 -10.50 -26.90 37.29
C PHE A 318 -10.04 -25.67 36.50
N LYS A 319 -9.22 -24.78 37.09
CA LYS A 319 -8.70 -23.61 36.38
C LYS A 319 -7.77 -24.00 35.24
N VAL A 320 -6.87 -24.96 35.43
CA VAL A 320 -5.96 -25.41 34.36
C VAL A 320 -6.75 -26.14 33.27
N LYS A 321 -7.67 -27.03 33.64
CA LYS A 321 -8.60 -27.69 32.70
C LYS A 321 -9.34 -26.67 31.83
N GLN A 322 -9.93 -25.65 32.45
CA GLN A 322 -10.64 -24.59 31.73
C GLN A 322 -9.73 -23.81 30.76
N GLN A 323 -8.48 -23.51 31.16
CA GLN A 323 -7.55 -22.81 30.29
C GLN A 323 -7.09 -23.67 29.11
N LEU A 324 -6.79 -24.94 29.32
CA LEU A 324 -6.39 -25.86 28.26
C LEU A 324 -7.55 -26.12 27.29
N TYR A 325 -8.76 -26.28 27.80
CA TYR A 325 -9.96 -26.43 26.97
C TYR A 325 -10.20 -25.20 26.09
N ARG A 326 -10.06 -23.98 26.64
CA ARG A 326 -10.14 -22.71 25.89
C ARG A 326 -9.03 -22.54 24.84
N ARG A 327 -7.97 -23.35 24.92
CA ARG A 327 -6.86 -23.38 23.94
C ARG A 327 -7.03 -24.49 22.91
N GLY A 328 -8.16 -25.20 22.93
CA GLY A 328 -8.52 -26.16 21.91
C GLY A 328 -7.93 -27.55 22.07
N PHE A 329 -7.35 -27.89 23.23
CA PHE A 329 -6.90 -29.27 23.50
C PHE A 329 -8.09 -30.20 23.79
N GLU A 330 -7.93 -31.49 23.47
CA GLU A 330 -8.97 -32.50 23.69
C GLU A 330 -9.24 -32.78 25.17
N GLY A 331 -10.51 -33.02 25.51
CA GLY A 331 -10.95 -33.17 26.91
C GLY A 331 -10.27 -34.33 27.64
N ASP A 332 -10.16 -35.48 26.96
CA ASP A 332 -9.56 -36.69 27.54
C ASP A 332 -8.05 -36.56 27.70
N ALA A 333 -7.37 -35.97 26.72
CA ALA A 333 -5.94 -35.68 26.80
C ALA A 333 -5.63 -34.69 27.95
N ILE A 334 -6.45 -33.64 28.10
CA ILE A 334 -6.33 -32.70 29.23
C ILE A 334 -6.51 -33.43 30.56
N LYS A 335 -7.55 -34.28 30.68
CA LYS A 335 -7.82 -35.04 31.90
C LYS A 335 -6.62 -35.92 32.26
N HIS A 336 -6.14 -36.71 31.32
CA HIS A 336 -4.98 -37.58 31.52
C HIS A 336 -3.73 -36.80 31.96
N TRP A 337 -3.44 -35.68 31.30
CA TRP A 337 -2.31 -34.82 31.67
C TRP A 337 -2.45 -34.24 33.09
N LEU A 338 -3.65 -33.82 33.48
CA LEU A 338 -3.92 -33.27 34.82
C LEU A 338 -3.82 -34.33 35.91
N ASP A 339 -4.35 -35.53 35.67
CA ASP A 339 -4.33 -36.64 36.63
C ASP A 339 -2.86 -37.03 36.92
N GLN A 340 -2.02 -37.15 35.88
CA GLN A 340 -0.56 -37.34 36.06
C GLN A 340 0.14 -36.18 36.80
N ALA A 341 -0.33 -34.95 36.62
CA ALA A 341 0.26 -33.79 37.29
C ALA A 341 -0.10 -33.74 38.79
N MET A 342 -1.30 -34.24 39.16
CA MET A 342 -1.74 -34.40 40.55
C MET A 342 -0.98 -35.52 41.25
N GLU A 343 -0.85 -36.70 40.62
CA GLU A 343 -0.11 -37.83 41.20
C GLU A 343 1.35 -37.47 41.54
N LYS A 344 2.00 -36.65 40.70
CA LYS A 344 3.36 -36.15 40.93
C LYS A 344 3.50 -35.09 42.02
N GLU A 345 2.40 -34.52 42.51
CA GLU A 345 2.40 -33.63 43.68
C GLU A 345 2.05 -34.37 44.97
N GLU A 346 1.38 -35.53 44.88
CA GLU A 346 0.99 -36.36 46.03
C GLU A 346 2.06 -37.41 46.43
N GLY A 347 2.93 -37.81 45.50
CA GLY A 347 4.12 -38.64 45.74
C GLY A 347 5.41 -37.84 45.71
#